data_AF-A0A924HL18-F1
#
_entry.id   AF-A0A924HL18-F1
#
_cell.length_a   1.000
_cell.length_b   1.000
_cell.length_c   1.000
_cell.angle_alpha   90.00
_cell.angle_beta   90.00
_cell.angle_gamma   90.00
#
_symmetry.space_group_name_H-M   'P 1'
#
loop_
_entity.id
_entity.type
_entity.pdbx_description
1 polymer ?
#
loop_
_entity_poly.entity_id
_entity_poly.type
_entity_poly.pdbx_seq_one_letter_code
_entity_poly.pdbx_strand_id
1 'polypeptide(L)'
;MDTPKLLPILDAAQLRVLGALMEKCKTTPDYYPMTLNSLTAACNQKTSRKPVVQYDESTIVSALNSLKIVGLTSTATGGSIRNIKYKHNFAIVFPVVPAEVAIMCLLFLRGQQTPGEINTNSGRLYEFETLEEVQQTLEKLANETPAYLKQLPRKPGQKEVRYMHLFAGDSKATEEEYLNETISSKGNSEFEERLSKVEEELAELKVNFDKLMKELMG
;
A
#
# COMPACT_ATOMS: atom_id res chain seq x y z
N MET A 1 -19.89 -28.53 4.04
CA MET A 1 -19.69 -27.80 2.77
C MET A 1 -19.46 -26.37 3.15
N ASP A 2 -18.21 -25.92 3.15
CA ASP A 2 -17.88 -24.54 3.51
C ASP A 2 -18.34 -23.63 2.38
N THR A 3 -19.38 -22.85 2.65
CA THR A 3 -19.86 -21.81 1.74
C THR A 3 -18.68 -20.88 1.44
N PRO A 4 -18.32 -20.63 0.17
CA PRO A 4 -17.21 -19.73 -0.15
C PRO A 4 -17.53 -18.36 0.44
N LYS A 5 -16.74 -17.96 1.43
CA LYS A 5 -16.93 -16.70 2.14
C LYS A 5 -16.60 -15.58 1.18
N LEU A 6 -17.63 -14.88 0.69
CA LEU A 6 -17.46 -13.74 -0.20
C LEU A 6 -16.52 -12.71 0.43
N LEU A 7 -15.62 -12.15 -0.37
CA LEU A 7 -14.71 -11.12 0.09
C LEU A 7 -15.50 -9.84 0.43
N PRO A 8 -15.29 -9.25 1.62
CA PRO A 8 -15.91 -7.98 1.95
C PRO A 8 -15.30 -6.88 1.09
N ILE A 9 -16.14 -5.95 0.64
CA ILE A 9 -15.71 -4.71 -0.03
C ILE A 9 -15.48 -3.68 1.07
N LEU A 10 -14.24 -3.25 1.19
CA LEU A 10 -13.76 -2.31 2.20
C LEU A 10 -13.37 -0.99 1.56
N ASP A 11 -13.70 0.12 2.23
CA ASP A 11 -13.24 1.44 1.81
C ASP A 11 -11.76 1.70 2.20
N ALA A 12 -11.21 2.82 1.72
CA ALA A 12 -9.81 3.18 1.95
C ALA A 12 -9.46 3.36 3.44
N ALA A 13 -10.38 3.89 4.27
CA ALA A 13 -10.14 4.08 5.70
C ALA A 13 -10.18 2.74 6.44
N GLN A 14 -11.09 1.85 6.08
CA GLN A 14 -11.20 0.49 6.61
C GLN A 14 -9.95 -0.33 6.30
N LEU A 15 -9.48 -0.30 5.05
CA LEU A 15 -8.24 -0.97 4.64
C LEU A 15 -7.03 -0.42 5.41
N ARG A 16 -6.96 0.90 5.56
CA ARG A 16 -5.88 1.56 6.33
C ARG A 16 -5.88 1.13 7.79
N VAL A 17 -7.04 1.13 8.45
CA VAL A 17 -7.20 0.74 9.85
C VAL A 17 -6.84 -0.72 10.05
N LEU A 18 -7.35 -1.60 9.19
CA LEU A 18 -7.06 -3.03 9.26
C LEU A 18 -5.57 -3.31 9.04
N GLY A 19 -4.97 -2.73 7.99
CA GLY A 19 -3.55 -2.86 7.70
C GLY A 19 -2.67 -2.33 8.84
N ALA A 20 -3.03 -1.20 9.47
CA ALA A 20 -2.29 -0.66 10.60
C ALA A 20 -2.33 -1.59 11.82
N LEU A 21 -3.49 -2.21 12.12
CA LEU A 21 -3.60 -3.20 13.19
C LEU A 21 -2.77 -4.46 12.89
N MET A 22 -2.81 -4.96 11.64
CA MET A 22 -2.01 -6.11 11.20
C MET A 22 -0.51 -5.84 11.34
N GLU A 23 -0.06 -4.68 10.88
CA GLU A 23 1.35 -4.26 10.97
C GLU A 23 1.82 -4.19 12.43
N LYS A 24 1.05 -3.51 13.28
CA LYS A 24 1.45 -3.25 14.68
C LYS A 24 1.31 -4.48 15.57
N CYS A 25 0.42 -5.42 15.24
CA CYS A 25 0.37 -6.72 15.90
C CYS A 25 1.72 -7.45 15.81
N LYS A 26 2.43 -7.32 14.68
CA LYS A 26 3.68 -8.04 14.44
C LYS A 26 4.93 -7.22 14.76
N THR A 27 4.94 -5.94 14.40
CA THR A 27 6.12 -5.07 14.54
C THR A 27 6.26 -4.45 15.92
N THR A 28 5.17 -4.33 16.69
CA THR A 28 5.15 -3.69 18.00
C THR A 28 4.22 -4.45 18.97
N PRO A 29 4.51 -5.74 19.27
CA PRO A 29 3.63 -6.59 20.06
C PRO A 29 3.36 -6.04 21.47
N ASP A 30 4.32 -5.37 22.09
CA ASP A 30 4.19 -4.77 23.43
C ASP A 30 3.11 -3.67 23.50
N TYR A 31 2.82 -3.04 22.36
CA TYR A 31 1.82 -1.97 22.24
C TYR A 31 0.49 -2.48 21.65
N TYR A 32 0.37 -3.78 21.40
CA TYR A 32 -0.82 -4.41 20.87
C TYR A 32 -1.54 -5.21 21.98
N PRO A 33 -2.88 -5.17 22.07
CA PRO A 33 -3.84 -4.44 21.22
C PRO A 33 -3.79 -2.92 21.44
N MET A 34 -4.16 -2.15 20.41
CA MET A 34 -3.89 -0.71 20.33
C MET A 34 -5.05 0.13 20.86
N THR A 35 -4.78 1.28 21.49
CA THR A 35 -5.82 2.26 21.81
C THR A 35 -6.23 3.03 20.56
N LEU A 36 -7.32 3.81 20.64
CA LEU A 36 -7.75 4.66 19.51
C LEU A 36 -6.64 5.62 19.08
N ASN A 37 -6.02 6.33 20.02
CA ASN A 37 -4.99 7.33 19.71
C ASN A 37 -3.76 6.71 19.03
N SER A 38 -3.29 5.55 19.50
CA SER A 38 -2.13 4.90 18.88
C SER A 38 -2.46 4.35 17.49
N LEU A 39 -3.70 3.88 17.28
CA LEU A 39 -4.17 3.47 15.96
C LEU A 39 -4.31 4.65 14.99
N THR A 40 -4.85 5.79 15.42
CA THR A 40 -4.91 7.02 14.61
C THR A 40 -3.50 7.44 14.17
N ALA A 41 -2.54 7.46 15.11
CA ALA A 41 -1.15 7.75 14.79
C ALA A 41 -0.54 6.74 13.79
N ALA A 42 -0.88 5.46 13.91
CA ALA A 42 -0.42 4.42 12.99
C ALA A 42 -1.03 4.54 11.57
N CYS A 43 -2.29 4.97 11.46
CA CYS A 43 -2.95 5.19 10.16
C CYS A 43 -2.35 6.37 9.39
N ASN A 44 -1.93 7.41 10.12
CA ASN A 44 -1.43 8.68 9.60
C ASN A 44 0.11 8.75 9.51
N GLN A 45 0.83 7.62 9.59
CA GLN A 45 2.28 7.62 9.47
C GLN A 45 2.72 8.12 8.08
N LYS A 46 3.81 8.91 8.05
CA LYS A 46 4.39 9.41 6.79
C LYS A 46 5.16 8.34 6.02
N THR A 47 5.66 7.33 6.73
CA THR A 47 6.43 6.23 6.17
C THR A 47 5.57 4.98 6.08
N SER A 48 5.89 4.11 5.12
CA SER A 48 5.17 2.84 4.91
C SER A 48 3.66 3.00 4.68
N ARG A 49 3.23 4.16 4.17
CA ARG A 49 1.85 4.44 3.78
C ARG A 49 1.84 5.02 2.38
N LYS A 50 0.96 4.51 1.52
CA LYS A 50 0.67 5.08 0.21
C LYS A 50 -0.82 4.94 -0.08
N PRO A 51 -1.59 6.03 -0.16
CA PRO A 51 -1.19 7.42 0.08
C PRO A 51 -0.95 7.73 1.57
N VAL A 52 -0.18 8.79 1.85
CA VAL A 52 -0.15 9.40 3.19
C VAL A 52 -1.49 10.11 3.41
N VAL A 53 -2.09 9.91 4.58
CA VAL A 53 -3.42 10.43 4.93
C VAL A 53 -3.38 11.16 6.28
N GLN A 54 -4.46 11.86 6.58
CA GLN A 54 -4.67 12.54 7.86
C GLN A 54 -6.11 12.31 8.33
N TYR A 55 -6.41 11.07 8.73
CA TYR A 55 -7.71 10.73 9.28
C TYR A 55 -7.85 11.26 10.70
N ASP A 56 -9.04 11.76 11.02
CA ASP A 56 -9.43 12.13 12.37
C ASP A 56 -9.94 10.89 13.14
N GLU A 57 -10.12 11.04 14.45
CA GLU A 57 -10.60 9.92 15.28
C GLU A 57 -12.00 9.45 14.88
N SER A 58 -12.87 10.35 14.40
CA SER A 58 -14.22 10.01 13.99
C SER A 58 -14.23 9.04 12.79
N THR A 59 -13.37 9.30 11.79
CA THR A 59 -13.16 8.41 10.64
C THR A 59 -12.65 7.03 11.08
N ILE A 60 -11.68 7.00 12.00
CA ILE A 60 -11.12 5.74 12.51
C ILE A 60 -12.16 4.93 13.29
N VAL A 61 -12.97 5.57 14.13
CA VAL A 61 -14.07 4.91 14.87
C VAL A 61 -15.12 4.36 13.92
N SER A 62 -15.52 5.14 12.90
CA SER A 62 -16.46 4.69 11.88
C SER A 62 -15.93 3.44 11.15
N ALA A 63 -14.67 3.47 10.72
CA ALA A 63 -14.01 2.33 10.07
C ALA A 63 -13.92 1.10 11.00
N LEU A 64 -13.56 1.28 12.27
CA LEU A 64 -13.54 0.20 13.27
C LEU A 64 -14.90 -0.43 13.46
N ASN A 65 -15.97 0.36 13.49
CA ASN A 65 -17.34 -0.14 13.64
C ASN A 65 -17.75 -0.98 12.42
N SER A 66 -17.49 -0.49 11.19
CA SER A 66 -17.74 -1.25 9.96
C SER A 66 -16.95 -2.56 9.91
N LEU A 67 -15.67 -2.53 10.25
CA LEU A 67 -14.81 -3.71 10.30
C LEU A 67 -15.25 -4.72 11.37
N LYS A 68 -15.80 -4.26 12.48
CA LYS A 68 -16.35 -5.11 13.55
C LYS A 68 -17.59 -5.87 13.07
N ILE A 69 -18.45 -5.24 12.27
CA ILE A 69 -19.66 -5.88 11.70
C ILE A 69 -19.28 -7.07 10.83
N VAL A 70 -18.22 -6.95 10.01
CA VAL A 70 -17.70 -8.05 9.17
C VAL A 70 -16.72 -8.98 9.91
N GLY A 71 -16.52 -8.77 11.23
CA GLY A 71 -15.71 -9.62 12.10
C GLY A 71 -14.20 -9.43 11.96
N LEU A 72 -13.72 -8.47 11.17
CA LEU A 72 -12.29 -8.24 10.89
C LEU A 72 -11.54 -7.52 12.02
N THR A 73 -12.26 -6.86 12.91
CA THR A 73 -11.71 -6.26 14.13
C THR A 73 -12.54 -6.63 15.35
N SER A 74 -11.92 -6.56 16.52
CA SER A 74 -12.62 -6.71 17.80
C SER A 74 -11.96 -5.87 18.88
N THR A 75 -12.70 -5.62 19.95
CA THR A 75 -12.17 -4.97 21.15
C THR A 75 -11.54 -6.01 22.07
N ALA A 76 -10.35 -5.73 22.58
CA ALA A 76 -9.76 -6.53 23.64
C ALA A 76 -10.34 -6.11 24.99
N THR A 77 -10.89 -7.08 25.72
CA THR A 77 -11.50 -6.91 27.04
C THR A 77 -10.81 -7.82 28.06
N GLY A 78 -10.61 -7.34 29.28
CA GLY A 78 -9.99 -8.09 30.37
C GLY A 78 -9.88 -7.25 31.64
N GLY A 79 -9.83 -7.89 32.82
CA GLY A 79 -9.98 -7.23 34.13
C GLY A 79 -9.00 -6.08 34.45
N SER A 80 -7.84 -6.04 33.77
CA SER A 80 -6.83 -4.98 33.95
C SER A 80 -6.84 -3.90 32.85
N ILE A 81 -7.69 -4.05 31.81
CA ILE A 81 -7.75 -3.13 30.67
C ILE A 81 -8.70 -1.97 31.00
N ARG A 82 -8.14 -0.83 31.37
CA ARG A 82 -8.91 0.38 31.74
C ARG A 82 -9.45 1.17 30.53
N ASN A 83 -8.76 1.07 29.39
CA ASN A 83 -9.10 1.78 28.15
C ASN A 83 -9.43 0.79 27.04
N ILE A 84 -10.42 1.09 26.20
CA ILE A 84 -10.78 0.24 25.06
C ILE A 84 -9.55 0.10 24.13
N LYS A 85 -9.22 -1.15 23.81
CA LYS A 85 -8.16 -1.51 22.87
C LYS A 85 -8.71 -2.33 21.72
N TYR A 86 -8.14 -2.19 20.53
CA TYR A 86 -8.59 -2.81 19.30
C TYR A 86 -7.55 -3.81 18.77
N LYS A 87 -8.04 -4.93 18.23
CA LYS A 87 -7.26 -5.97 17.58
C LYS A 87 -7.86 -6.35 16.23
N HIS A 88 -7.03 -6.78 15.28
CA HIS A 88 -7.48 -7.39 14.04
C HIS A 88 -7.75 -8.89 14.24
N ASN A 89 -8.65 -9.42 13.42
CA ASN A 89 -9.02 -10.83 13.36
C ASN A 89 -8.78 -11.43 11.97
N PHE A 90 -7.98 -10.77 11.12
CA PHE A 90 -7.81 -11.15 9.70
C PHE A 90 -7.53 -12.65 9.51
N ALA A 91 -6.53 -13.22 10.20
CA ALA A 91 -6.18 -14.64 10.12
C ALA A 91 -7.15 -15.59 10.84
N ILE A 92 -8.12 -15.06 11.59
CA ILE A 92 -9.25 -15.82 12.16
C ILE A 92 -10.38 -15.91 11.13
N VAL A 93 -10.59 -14.83 10.38
CA VAL A 93 -11.67 -14.70 9.40
C VAL A 93 -11.33 -15.38 8.08
N PHE A 94 -10.06 -15.36 7.68
CA PHE A 94 -9.52 -15.97 6.47
C PHE A 94 -8.46 -17.02 6.81
N PRO A 95 -8.41 -18.17 6.10
CA PRO A 95 -7.47 -19.25 6.35
C PRO A 95 -6.07 -18.95 5.80
N VAL A 96 -5.46 -17.86 6.27
CA VAL A 96 -4.16 -17.36 5.79
C VAL A 96 -3.01 -17.66 6.74
N VAL A 97 -1.84 -17.95 6.17
CA VAL A 97 -0.60 -18.18 6.93
C VAL A 97 0.18 -16.87 7.15
N PRO A 98 1.19 -16.82 8.04
CA PRO A 98 1.90 -15.57 8.35
C PRO A 98 2.52 -14.84 7.14
N ALA A 99 3.06 -15.58 6.17
CA ALA A 99 3.61 -15.03 4.92
C ALA A 99 2.54 -14.26 4.12
N GLU A 100 1.35 -14.84 3.99
CA GLU A 100 0.21 -14.25 3.29
C GLU A 100 -0.34 -13.03 4.04
N VAL A 101 -0.41 -13.09 5.38
CA VAL A 101 -0.79 -11.94 6.21
C VAL A 101 0.15 -10.76 5.99
N ALA A 102 1.46 -11.00 5.85
CA ALA A 102 2.44 -9.95 5.58
C ALA A 102 2.21 -9.29 4.21
N ILE A 103 1.96 -10.08 3.16
CA ILE A 103 1.63 -9.57 1.82
C ILE A 103 0.35 -8.74 1.85
N MET A 104 -0.72 -9.26 2.45
CA MET A 104 -2.00 -8.56 2.56
C MET A 104 -1.85 -7.23 3.32
N CYS A 105 -1.11 -7.24 4.42
CA CYS A 105 -0.81 -6.05 5.20
C CYS A 105 -0.09 -4.98 4.37
N LEU A 106 0.92 -5.37 3.59
CA LEU A 106 1.67 -4.45 2.73
C LEU A 106 0.78 -3.84 1.66
N LEU A 107 -0.01 -4.67 0.97
CA LEU A 107 -0.90 -4.21 -0.10
C LEU A 107 -2.00 -3.28 0.42
N PHE A 108 -2.56 -3.52 1.62
CA PHE A 108 -3.53 -2.59 2.24
C PHE A 108 -2.91 -1.24 2.61
N LEU A 109 -1.65 -1.21 2.98
CA LEU A 109 -0.98 0.00 3.46
C LEU A 109 -0.32 0.81 2.33
N ARG A 110 0.09 0.15 1.25
CA ARG A 110 0.94 0.72 0.20
C ARG A 110 0.37 0.59 -1.21
N GLY A 111 -0.79 -0.06 -1.36
CA GLY A 111 -1.41 -0.33 -2.64
C GLY A 111 -0.65 -1.40 -3.43
N GLN A 112 -0.72 -1.33 -4.75
CA GLN A 112 -0.11 -2.29 -5.66
C GLN A 112 1.42 -2.36 -5.57
N GLN A 113 1.98 -3.56 -5.49
CA GLN A 113 3.42 -3.77 -5.35
C GLN A 113 3.96 -4.88 -6.25
N THR A 114 5.25 -4.79 -6.60
CA THR A 114 5.99 -5.89 -7.25
C THR A 114 6.46 -6.92 -6.21
N PRO A 115 6.79 -8.16 -6.60
CA PRO A 115 7.40 -9.14 -5.70
C PRO A 115 8.67 -8.62 -5.02
N GLY A 116 9.52 -7.87 -5.76
CA GLY A 116 10.73 -7.26 -5.21
C GLY A 116 10.44 -6.23 -4.14
N GLU A 117 9.48 -5.33 -4.40
CA GLU A 117 9.03 -4.34 -3.40
C GLU A 117 8.44 -5.01 -2.15
N ILE A 118 7.70 -6.11 -2.31
CA ILE A 118 7.14 -6.88 -1.18
C ILE A 118 8.27 -7.46 -0.34
N ASN A 119 9.24 -8.13 -0.98
CA ASN A 119 10.38 -8.75 -0.29
C ASN A 119 11.17 -7.71 0.53
N THR A 120 11.45 -6.53 -0.05
CA THR A 120 12.16 -5.46 0.66
C THR A 120 11.38 -4.90 1.84
N ASN A 121 10.05 -4.78 1.73
CA ASN A 121 9.23 -4.13 2.75
C ASN A 121 8.68 -5.09 3.82
N SER A 122 8.72 -6.41 3.60
CA SER A 122 8.13 -7.39 4.50
C SER A 122 9.00 -7.72 5.71
N GLY A 123 10.30 -7.42 5.72
CA GLY A 123 11.25 -7.99 6.69
C GLY A 123 10.90 -7.87 8.18
N ARG A 124 10.13 -6.84 8.60
CA ARG A 124 9.65 -6.74 10.00
C ARG A 124 8.33 -7.46 10.28
N LEU A 125 7.58 -7.83 9.24
CA LEU A 125 6.33 -8.58 9.29
C LEU A 125 6.59 -10.09 9.14
N TYR A 126 7.34 -10.45 8.11
CA TYR A 126 7.71 -11.81 7.74
C TYR A 126 8.97 -11.76 6.85
N GLU A 127 9.94 -12.59 7.18
CA GLU A 127 11.18 -12.74 6.43
C GLU A 127 11.00 -13.89 5.43
N PHE A 128 10.95 -13.55 4.13
CA PHE A 128 10.95 -14.54 3.06
C PHE A 128 12.38 -14.98 2.80
N GLU A 129 12.59 -16.28 2.61
CA GLU A 129 13.91 -16.86 2.33
C GLU A 129 14.39 -16.47 0.93
N THR A 130 13.46 -16.39 -0.04
CA THR A 130 13.78 -16.12 -1.43
C THR A 130 12.70 -15.27 -2.11
N LEU A 131 13.09 -14.57 -3.18
CA LEU A 131 12.12 -13.87 -4.04
C LEU A 131 11.12 -14.84 -4.69
N GLU A 132 11.54 -16.07 -4.92
CA GLU A 132 10.70 -17.16 -5.43
C GLU A 132 9.58 -17.50 -4.44
N GLU A 133 9.85 -17.58 -3.14
CA GLU A 133 8.83 -17.78 -2.10
C GLU A 133 7.76 -16.68 -2.15
N VAL A 134 8.17 -15.43 -2.36
CA VAL A 134 7.24 -14.30 -2.51
C VAL A 134 6.34 -14.48 -3.74
N GLN A 135 6.93 -14.86 -4.88
CA GLN A 135 6.18 -15.08 -6.12
C GLN A 135 5.17 -16.22 -5.97
N GLN A 136 5.59 -17.35 -5.41
CA GLN A 136 4.71 -18.50 -5.15
C GLN A 136 3.56 -18.14 -4.20
N THR A 137 3.84 -17.36 -3.16
CA THR A 137 2.80 -16.91 -2.22
C THR A 137 1.80 -15.96 -2.90
N LEU A 138 2.27 -15.06 -3.76
CA LEU A 138 1.41 -14.16 -4.54
C LEU A 138 0.54 -14.91 -5.54
N GLU A 139 1.12 -15.87 -6.26
CA GLU A 139 0.39 -16.72 -7.21
C GLU A 139 -0.65 -17.58 -6.51
N LYS A 140 -0.31 -18.15 -5.34
CA LYS A 140 -1.28 -18.87 -4.51
C LYS A 140 -2.47 -17.99 -4.16
N LEU A 141 -2.22 -16.81 -3.58
CA LEU A 141 -3.27 -15.87 -3.17
C LEU A 141 -4.12 -15.34 -4.35
N ALA A 142 -3.55 -15.29 -5.56
CA ALA A 142 -4.27 -14.91 -6.77
C ALA A 142 -5.14 -16.05 -7.35
N ASN A 143 -4.79 -17.30 -7.06
CA ASN A 143 -5.49 -18.50 -7.56
C ASN A 143 -6.43 -19.14 -6.52
N GLU A 144 -6.50 -18.63 -5.29
CA GLU A 144 -7.48 -19.08 -4.30
C GLU A 144 -8.94 -18.84 -4.76
N THR A 145 -9.89 -19.54 -4.13
CA THR A 145 -11.32 -19.35 -4.37
C THR A 145 -12.02 -19.01 -3.06
N PRO A 146 -12.38 -17.72 -2.81
CA PRO A 146 -12.19 -16.57 -3.71
C PRO A 146 -10.74 -16.08 -3.78
N ALA A 147 -10.35 -15.47 -4.90
CA ALA A 147 -9.01 -14.91 -5.08
C ALA A 147 -8.84 -13.68 -4.21
N TYR A 148 -7.74 -13.56 -3.46
CA TYR A 148 -7.51 -12.41 -2.58
C TYR A 148 -6.76 -11.29 -3.31
N LEU A 149 -5.98 -11.67 -4.30
CA LEU A 149 -5.13 -10.79 -5.10
C LEU A 149 -5.44 -10.92 -6.58
N LYS A 150 -4.98 -9.92 -7.33
CA LYS A 150 -4.99 -9.92 -8.78
C LYS A 150 -3.66 -9.42 -9.31
N GLN A 151 -3.14 -10.13 -10.30
CA GLN A 151 -1.97 -9.71 -11.05
C GLN A 151 -2.38 -8.67 -12.09
N LEU A 152 -1.74 -7.51 -12.07
CA LEU A 152 -1.98 -6.43 -13.00
C LEU A 152 -1.21 -6.63 -14.31
N PRO A 153 -1.71 -6.08 -15.44
CA PRO A 153 -0.97 -6.08 -16.69
C PRO A 153 0.37 -5.36 -16.53
N ARG A 154 1.39 -5.84 -17.26
CA ARG A 154 2.72 -5.22 -17.24
C ARG A 154 2.65 -3.81 -17.83
N LYS A 155 3.29 -2.85 -17.17
CA LYS A 155 3.50 -1.52 -17.75
C LYS A 155 4.49 -1.62 -18.91
N PRO A 156 4.26 -0.93 -20.05
CA PRO A 156 5.24 -0.88 -21.13
C PRO A 156 6.61 -0.41 -20.60
N GLY A 157 7.66 -1.22 -20.80
CA GLY A 157 9.01 -0.93 -20.33
C GLY A 157 9.34 -1.43 -18.91
N GLN A 158 8.36 -1.91 -18.13
CA GLN A 158 8.63 -2.60 -16.86
C GLN A 158 8.63 -4.12 -17.03
N LYS A 159 9.71 -4.76 -16.57
CA LYS A 159 9.85 -6.23 -16.60
C LYS A 159 9.01 -6.91 -15.50
N GLU A 160 8.80 -6.23 -14.38
CA GLU A 160 8.12 -6.79 -13.22
C GLU A 160 6.61 -6.55 -13.25
N VAL A 161 5.87 -7.55 -12.79
CA VAL A 161 4.41 -7.50 -12.62
C VAL A 161 4.07 -6.92 -11.26
N ARG A 162 2.92 -6.25 -11.16
CA ARG A 162 2.40 -5.74 -9.89
C ARG A 162 1.17 -6.54 -9.47
N TYR A 163 0.99 -6.70 -8.17
CA TYR A 163 -0.17 -7.34 -7.58
C TYR A 163 -0.98 -6.31 -6.81
N MET A 164 -2.30 -6.42 -6.88
CA MET A 164 -3.24 -5.64 -6.08
C MET A 164 -4.15 -6.56 -5.27
N HIS A 165 -4.66 -6.08 -4.13
CA HIS A 165 -5.64 -6.81 -3.35
C HIS A 165 -7.05 -6.60 -3.90
N LEU A 166 -7.95 -7.55 -3.65
CA LEU A 166 -9.36 -7.50 -4.11
C LEU A 166 -10.35 -7.05 -3.03
N PHE A 167 -9.87 -6.73 -1.83
CA PHE A 167 -10.69 -6.25 -0.71
C PHE A 167 -11.29 -4.85 -0.90
N ALA A 168 -10.94 -4.10 -1.95
CA ALA A 168 -11.62 -2.87 -2.35
C ALA A 168 -12.69 -3.11 -3.43
N GLY A 169 -12.91 -4.37 -3.82
CA GLY A 169 -13.64 -4.76 -5.01
C GLY A 169 -12.72 -4.96 -6.23
N ASP A 170 -13.15 -5.81 -7.16
CA ASP A 170 -12.53 -5.94 -8.48
C ASP A 170 -13.31 -5.06 -9.46
N SER A 171 -12.81 -3.84 -9.70
CA SER A 171 -13.45 -2.92 -10.64
C SER A 171 -12.53 -2.67 -11.84
N LYS A 172 -13.07 -2.75 -13.06
CA LYS A 172 -12.36 -2.36 -14.29
C LYS A 172 -11.83 -0.93 -14.22
N ALA A 173 -12.53 -0.06 -13.49
CA ALA A 173 -12.08 1.31 -13.23
C ALA A 173 -10.71 1.35 -12.54
N THR A 174 -10.39 0.40 -11.66
CA THR A 174 -9.08 0.32 -10.99
C THR A 174 -7.97 -0.10 -11.96
N GLU A 175 -8.25 -0.96 -12.94
CA GLU A 175 -7.33 -1.28 -14.03
C GLU A 175 -7.12 -0.09 -14.98
N GLU A 176 -8.19 0.62 -15.32
CA GLU A 176 -8.13 1.82 -16.16
C GLU A 176 -7.38 2.97 -15.46
N GLU A 177 -7.63 3.20 -14.16
CA GLU A 177 -6.85 4.13 -13.33
C GLU A 177 -5.38 3.74 -13.29
N TYR A 178 -5.05 2.46 -13.13
CA TYR A 178 -3.67 1.99 -13.19
C TYR A 178 -2.98 2.26 -14.53
N LEU A 179 -3.70 2.04 -15.64
CA LEU A 179 -3.22 2.34 -16.98
C LEU A 179 -3.07 3.86 -17.20
N ASN A 180 -4.00 4.67 -16.71
CA ASN A 180 -3.96 6.14 -16.80
C ASN A 180 -2.85 6.76 -15.95
N GLU A 181 -2.62 6.26 -14.73
CA GLU A 181 -1.47 6.63 -13.89
C GLU A 181 -0.16 6.31 -14.61
N THR A 182 -0.11 5.18 -15.34
CA THR A 182 1.08 4.79 -16.11
C THR A 182 1.37 5.78 -17.23
N ILE A 183 0.35 6.15 -18.01
CA ILE A 183 0.46 7.13 -19.10
C ILE A 183 0.89 8.49 -18.54
N SER A 184 0.28 8.93 -17.45
CA SER A 184 0.60 10.19 -16.78
C SER A 184 2.03 10.21 -16.24
N SER A 185 2.48 9.12 -15.60
CA SER A 185 3.86 9.02 -15.07
C SER A 185 4.91 9.06 -16.18
N LYS A 186 4.63 8.46 -17.34
CA LYS A 186 5.53 8.48 -18.50
C LYS A 186 5.56 9.85 -19.15
N GLY A 187 4.41 10.52 -19.25
CA GLY A 187 4.34 11.92 -19.68
C GLY A 187 5.18 12.81 -18.79
N ASN A 188 5.06 12.68 -17.46
CA ASN A 188 5.85 13.48 -16.53
C ASN A 188 7.37 13.22 -16.64
N SER A 189 7.80 11.96 -16.80
CA SER A 189 9.24 11.68 -16.98
C SER A 189 9.77 12.24 -18.30
N GLU A 190 9.00 12.16 -19.38
CA GLU A 190 9.37 12.73 -20.69
C GLU A 190 9.39 14.27 -20.63
N PHE A 191 8.46 14.87 -19.88
CA PHE A 191 8.47 16.32 -19.62
C PHE A 191 9.70 16.74 -18.78
N GLU A 192 10.08 15.98 -17.75
CA GLU A 192 11.28 16.24 -16.95
C GLU A 192 12.56 16.14 -17.79
N GLU A 193 12.69 15.13 -18.65
CA GLU A 193 13.82 15.00 -19.57
C GLU A 193 13.92 16.17 -20.55
N ARG A 194 12.77 16.60 -21.13
CA ARG A 194 12.73 17.75 -22.04
C ARG A 194 13.05 19.06 -21.32
N LEU A 195 12.57 19.22 -20.08
CA LEU A 195 12.85 20.40 -19.27
C LEU A 195 14.35 20.50 -18.96
N SER A 196 14.97 19.40 -18.53
CA SER A 196 16.41 19.36 -18.26
C SER A 196 17.23 19.73 -19.50
N LYS A 197 16.83 19.24 -20.68
CA LYS A 197 17.52 19.56 -21.94
C LYS A 197 17.38 21.04 -22.31
N VAL A 198 16.20 21.61 -22.13
CA VAL A 198 15.95 23.04 -22.39
C VAL A 198 16.73 23.92 -21.41
N GLU A 199 16.86 23.51 -20.15
CA GLU A 199 17.65 24.23 -19.15
C GLU A 199 19.15 24.24 -19.49
N GLU A 200 19.69 23.13 -20.00
CA GLU A 200 21.07 23.05 -20.51
C GLU A 200 21.28 23.97 -21.73
N GLU A 201 20.41 23.89 -22.73
CA GLU A 201 20.49 24.73 -23.94
C GLU A 201 20.39 26.22 -23.58
N LEU A 202 19.55 26.58 -22.60
CA LEU A 202 19.41 27.95 -22.12
C LEU A 202 20.63 28.44 -21.35
N ALA A 203 21.26 27.56 -20.55
CA ALA A 203 22.51 27.87 -19.88
C ALA A 203 23.65 28.11 -20.88
N GLU A 204 23.75 27.27 -21.91
CA GLU A 204 24.75 27.41 -22.98
C GLU A 204 24.52 28.69 -23.80
N LEU A 205 23.27 28.99 -24.15
CA LEU A 205 22.92 30.19 -24.89
C LEU A 205 23.24 31.47 -24.09
N LYS A 206 22.99 31.47 -22.77
CA LYS A 206 23.38 32.58 -21.89
C LYS A 206 24.89 32.81 -21.89
N VAL A 207 25.68 31.75 -21.77
CA VAL A 207 27.15 31.84 -21.82
C VAL A 207 27.63 32.40 -23.16
N ASN A 208 27.05 31.94 -24.27
CA ASN A 208 27.42 32.41 -25.60
C ASN A 208 27.00 33.87 -25.84
N PHE A 209 25.82 34.27 -25.34
CA PHE A 209 25.35 35.64 -25.39
C PHE A 209 26.25 36.59 -24.60
N ASP A 210 26.67 36.21 -23.39
CA ASP A 210 27.58 37.01 -22.55
C ASP A 210 28.96 37.18 -23.20
N LYS A 211 29.46 36.16 -23.90
CA LYS A 211 30.70 36.24 -24.68
C LYS A 211 30.56 37.23 -25.84
N LEU A 212 29.49 37.12 -26.63
CA LEU A 212 29.21 38.02 -27.76
C LEU A 212 29.06 39.47 -27.30
N MET A 213 28.35 39.71 -26.20
CA MET A 213 28.18 41.04 -25.62
C MET A 213 29.51 41.65 -25.16
N LYS A 214 30.44 40.84 -24.62
CA LYS A 214 31.78 41.31 -24.27
C LYS A 214 32.62 41.68 -25.49
N GLU A 215 32.50 40.95 -26.60
CA GLU A 215 33.22 41.27 -27.85
C GLU A 215 32.66 42.52 -28.55
N LEU A 216 31.36 42.80 -28.42
CA LEU A 216 30.72 43.98 -29.01
C LEU A 216 30.92 45.27 -28.19
N MET A 217 31.21 45.16 -26.89
CA MET A 217 31.37 46.31 -25.98
C MET A 217 32.84 46.62 -25.62
N GLY A 218 33.79 45.85 -26.12
CA GLY A 218 35.24 46.09 -25.99
C GLY A 218 35.85 46.61 -27.29
#